data_AF-A0A7R6YVL9-F1
#
_entry.id   AF-A0A7R6YVL9-F1
#
_cell.length_a   1.000
_cell.length_b   1.000
_cell.length_c   1.000
_cell.angle_alpha   90.00
_cell.angle_beta   90.00
_cell.angle_gamma   90.00
#
_symmetry.space_group_name_H-M   'P 1'
#
loop_
_entity.id
_entity.type
_entity.pdbx_description
1 polymer ?
#
loop_
_entity_poly.entity_id
_entity_poly.type
_entity_poly.pdbx_seq_one_letter_code
_entity_poly.pdbx_strand_id
1 'polypeptide(L)'
;MLDEITTIRRRFTRHGTLDECIDEAFTALSGLGYDALVYDYTPIPYDLDGAIMIPSMLKLRNIDDDMRDYWCDRGYFRIDPVQIVAARSSTPFAWSYNKAIDTEIGALLDETTEPVARYLRERDLTSGVTIPIHMPRGGYATVTGIRLGADEMVDRDAGTIARFSLLAHVFHDTAYALYDRSALSPLVPSLTERERECLRHSAHGLSAKEISRVIGRSIPTVVMHLTAAARKLGARNRTQAVVRAAHFRLLDN
;
A
#
# COMPACT_ATOMS: atom_id res chain seq x y z
N MET A 1 17.26 14.28 16.19
CA MET A 1 16.21 13.96 15.20
C MET A 1 16.75 13.95 13.77
N LEU A 2 17.29 15.04 13.21
CA LEU A 2 17.87 15.02 11.84
C LEU A 2 19.10 14.10 11.71
N ASP A 3 19.97 14.07 12.73
CA ASP A 3 21.12 13.16 12.77
C ASP A 3 20.70 11.70 12.86
N GLU A 4 19.58 11.44 13.55
CA GLU A 4 18.99 10.11 13.71
C GLU A 4 18.40 9.61 12.38
N ILE A 5 17.64 10.46 11.67
CA ILE A 5 17.17 10.17 10.30
C ILE A 5 18.34 9.85 9.38
N THR A 6 19.41 10.65 9.43
CA THR A 6 20.60 10.45 8.60
C THR A 6 21.30 9.12 8.93
N THR A 7 21.38 8.78 10.22
CA THR A 7 21.97 7.53 10.69
C THR A 7 21.15 6.33 10.23
N ILE A 8 19.83 6.38 10.41
CA ILE A 8 18.91 5.32 9.95
C ILE A 8 18.97 5.18 8.43
N ARG A 9 18.97 6.29 7.67
CA ARG A 9 19.05 6.24 6.21
C ARG A 9 20.35 5.58 5.76
N ARG A 10 21.50 5.95 6.34
CA ARG A 10 22.80 5.34 6.02
C ARG A 10 22.84 3.84 6.26
N ARG A 11 22.08 3.35 7.25
CA ARG A 11 21.92 1.93 7.54
C ARG A 11 21.33 1.20 6.33
N PHE A 12 20.21 1.70 5.80
CA PHE A 12 19.51 1.06 4.68
C PHE A 12 20.17 1.28 3.31
N THR A 13 20.81 2.43 3.07
CA THR A 13 21.44 2.72 1.76
C THR A 13 22.70 1.90 1.48
N ARG A 14 23.20 1.13 2.45
CA ARG A 14 24.36 0.24 2.27
C ARG A 14 24.02 -1.05 1.50
N HIS A 15 22.73 -1.34 1.34
CA HIS A 15 22.25 -2.55 0.72
C HIS A 15 21.94 -2.30 -0.77
N GLY A 16 22.21 -3.30 -1.61
CA GLY A 16 22.06 -3.20 -3.06
C GLY A 16 20.70 -3.70 -3.56
N THR A 17 19.96 -4.42 -2.72
CA THR A 17 18.68 -5.03 -3.08
C THR A 17 17.59 -4.73 -2.06
N LEU A 18 16.33 -4.84 -2.51
CA LEU A 18 15.17 -4.63 -1.64
C LEU A 18 15.09 -5.65 -0.50
N ASP A 19 15.42 -6.91 -0.77
CA ASP A 19 15.39 -7.96 0.26
C ASP A 19 16.43 -7.72 1.36
N GLU A 20 17.63 -7.28 1.02
CA GLU A 20 18.65 -6.89 2.00
C GLU A 20 18.19 -5.69 2.85
N CYS A 21 17.52 -4.69 2.26
CA CYS A 21 16.94 -3.59 3.04
C CYS A 21 15.87 -4.08 4.03
N ILE A 22 15.05 -5.07 3.64
CA ILE A 22 14.02 -5.65 4.49
C ILE A 22 14.65 -6.48 5.61
N ASP A 23 15.73 -7.22 5.34
CA ASP A 23 16.49 -7.99 6.34
C ASP A 23 17.08 -7.06 7.40
N GLU A 24 17.60 -5.91 6.98
CA GLU A 24 18.12 -4.90 7.88
C GLU A 24 17.00 -4.25 8.72
N ALA A 25 15.83 -4.03 8.12
CA ALA A 25 14.67 -3.50 8.82
C ALA A 25 14.17 -4.50 9.87
N PHE A 26 14.12 -5.78 9.51
CA PHE A 26 13.78 -6.86 10.44
C PHE A 26 14.76 -6.90 11.62
N THR A 27 16.07 -6.89 11.35
CA THR A 27 17.11 -6.84 12.39
C THR A 27 16.94 -5.65 13.33
N ALA A 28 16.61 -4.48 12.78
CA ALA A 28 16.33 -3.27 13.57
C ALA A 28 15.10 -3.44 14.47
N LEU A 29 14.03 -4.04 13.97
CA LEU A 29 12.79 -4.27 14.70
C LEU A 29 12.91 -5.36 15.76
N SER A 30 13.72 -6.40 15.53
CA SER A 30 14.06 -7.38 16.56
C SER A 30 14.77 -6.72 17.75
N GLY A 31 15.62 -5.71 17.50
CA GLY A 31 16.20 -4.88 18.57
C GLY A 31 15.19 -4.03 19.36
N LEU A 32 13.98 -3.84 18.83
CA LEU A 32 12.84 -3.19 19.49
C LEU A 32 11.84 -4.22 20.08
N GLY A 33 12.18 -5.51 20.03
CA GLY A 33 11.36 -6.59 20.56
C GLY A 33 10.20 -7.01 19.65
N TYR A 34 10.36 -6.93 18.33
CA TYR A 34 9.44 -7.54 17.36
C TYR A 34 10.10 -8.76 16.72
N ASP A 35 9.42 -9.90 16.78
CA ASP A 35 9.95 -11.21 16.37
C ASP A 35 9.70 -11.50 14.89
N ALA A 36 8.74 -10.82 14.26
CA ALA A 36 8.41 -10.98 12.85
C ALA A 36 8.10 -9.64 12.18
N LEU A 37 8.28 -9.59 10.85
CA LEU A 37 8.04 -8.41 10.03
C LEU A 37 7.18 -8.76 8.81
N VAL A 38 6.14 -7.95 8.59
CA VAL A 38 5.39 -7.88 7.33
C VAL A 38 5.61 -6.50 6.72
N TYR A 39 6.02 -6.47 5.47
CA TYR A 39 6.08 -5.27 4.65
C TYR A 39 5.23 -5.48 3.41
N ASP A 40 4.20 -4.65 3.25
CA ASP A 40 3.34 -4.66 2.08
C ASP A 40 3.28 -3.30 1.40
N TYR A 41 3.05 -3.32 0.10
CA TYR A 41 2.91 -2.13 -0.72
C TYR A 41 1.88 -2.35 -1.83
N THR A 42 1.12 -1.29 -2.12
CA THR A 42 0.33 -1.15 -3.32
C THR A 42 0.42 0.27 -3.85
N PRO A 43 0.51 0.49 -5.18
CA PRO A 43 0.45 1.83 -5.76
C PRO A 43 -0.92 2.49 -5.57
N ILE A 44 -1.98 1.71 -5.31
CA ILE A 44 -3.35 2.19 -5.14
C ILE A 44 -4.01 1.40 -4.01
N PRO A 45 -4.44 2.03 -2.90
CA PRO A 45 -4.95 1.33 -1.72
C PRO A 45 -6.35 0.75 -1.89
N TYR A 46 -7.19 1.32 -2.76
CA TYR A 46 -8.58 0.91 -2.95
C TYR A 46 -8.88 0.70 -4.42
N ASP A 47 -9.79 -0.24 -4.73
CA ASP A 47 -10.39 -0.32 -6.06
C ASP A 47 -11.53 0.71 -6.22
N LEU A 48 -12.16 0.72 -7.40
CA LEU A 48 -13.26 1.65 -7.69
C LEU A 48 -14.54 1.36 -6.89
N ASP A 49 -14.66 0.18 -6.31
CA ASP A 49 -15.78 -0.22 -5.46
C ASP A 49 -15.48 0.06 -3.97
N GLY A 50 -14.29 0.59 -3.66
CA GLY A 50 -13.86 0.96 -2.32
C GLY A 50 -13.32 -0.20 -1.50
N ALA A 51 -13.13 -1.38 -2.10
CA ALA A 51 -12.47 -2.49 -1.42
C ALA A 51 -10.95 -2.30 -1.43
N ILE A 52 -10.29 -2.79 -0.39
CA ILE A 52 -8.83 -2.71 -0.27
C ILE A 52 -8.19 -3.54 -1.38
N MET A 53 -7.19 -2.96 -2.05
CA MET A 53 -6.42 -3.64 -3.08
C MET A 53 -5.48 -4.68 -2.44
N ILE A 54 -5.39 -5.85 -3.07
CA ILE A 54 -4.33 -6.82 -2.74
C ILE A 54 -2.98 -6.16 -3.04
N PRO A 55 -2.00 -6.27 -2.14
CA PRO A 55 -0.71 -5.62 -2.32
C PRO A 55 0.00 -6.16 -3.56
N SER A 56 0.62 -5.26 -4.32
CA SER A 56 1.50 -5.64 -5.43
C SER A 56 2.79 -6.29 -4.94
N MET A 57 3.14 -6.02 -3.69
CA MET A 57 4.30 -6.59 -3.04
C MET A 57 3.97 -6.92 -1.58
N LEU A 58 4.32 -8.14 -1.18
CA LEU A 58 4.22 -8.63 0.20
C LEU A 58 5.52 -9.31 0.56
N LYS A 59 6.21 -8.84 1.59
CA LYS A 59 7.50 -9.36 2.04
C LYS A 59 7.39 -9.71 3.52
N LEU A 60 7.82 -10.92 3.84
CA LEU A 60 7.64 -11.54 5.14
C LEU A 60 9.02 -11.90 5.72
N ARG A 61 9.20 -11.76 7.03
CA ARG A 61 10.35 -12.26 7.77
C ARG A 61 9.88 -12.92 9.05
N ASN A 62 10.40 -14.12 9.29
CA ASN A 62 10.02 -14.99 10.41
C ASN A 62 8.51 -15.30 10.44
N ILE A 63 7.92 -15.49 9.26
CA ILE A 63 6.53 -15.89 9.04
C ILE A 63 6.56 -16.92 7.91
N ASP A 64 5.69 -17.93 8.00
CA ASP A 64 5.58 -18.97 6.98
C ASP A 64 5.20 -18.39 5.61
N ASP A 65 5.83 -18.90 4.55
CA ASP A 65 5.59 -18.45 3.17
C ASP A 65 4.16 -18.72 2.70
N ASP A 66 3.42 -19.63 3.36
CA ASP A 66 2.02 -19.92 3.06
C ASP A 66 1.11 -18.70 3.27
N MET A 67 1.49 -17.75 4.14
CA MET A 67 0.71 -16.54 4.40
C MET A 67 0.41 -15.77 3.13
N ARG A 68 1.33 -15.76 2.16
CA ARG A 68 1.14 -15.08 0.88
C ARG A 68 -0.04 -15.65 0.10
N ASP A 69 -0.21 -16.96 0.06
CA ASP A 69 -1.36 -17.60 -0.62
C ASP A 69 -2.68 -17.18 0.05
N TYR A 70 -2.72 -17.20 1.39
CA TYR A 70 -3.91 -16.79 2.13
C TYR A 70 -4.24 -15.29 1.95
N TRP A 71 -3.26 -14.40 2.10
CA TRP A 71 -3.48 -12.95 2.02
C TRP A 71 -3.76 -12.48 0.60
N CYS A 72 -2.97 -12.94 -0.38
CA CYS A 72 -3.08 -12.45 -1.75
C CYS A 72 -4.10 -13.23 -2.58
N ASP A 73 -4.01 -14.57 -2.59
CA ASP A 73 -4.78 -15.39 -3.54
C ASP A 73 -6.16 -15.77 -2.98
N ARG A 74 -6.26 -16.02 -1.67
CA ARG A 74 -7.54 -16.29 -0.98
C ARG A 74 -8.22 -15.04 -0.44
N GLY A 75 -7.60 -13.87 -0.61
CA GLY A 75 -8.19 -12.58 -0.30
C GLY A 75 -8.26 -12.22 1.19
N TYR A 76 -7.49 -12.88 2.07
CA TYR A 76 -7.48 -12.55 3.51
C TYR A 76 -7.07 -11.10 3.75
N PHE A 77 -6.21 -10.51 2.90
CA PHE A 77 -5.80 -9.11 2.99
C PHE A 77 -7.01 -8.14 3.02
N ARG A 78 -8.11 -8.46 2.33
CA ARG A 78 -9.30 -7.60 2.26
C ARG A 78 -10.16 -7.62 3.52
N ILE A 79 -10.09 -8.72 4.28
CA ILE A 79 -10.87 -8.94 5.50
C ILE A 79 -9.99 -8.90 6.75
N ASP A 80 -8.70 -8.60 6.60
CA ASP A 80 -7.76 -8.46 7.70
C ASP A 80 -8.07 -7.17 8.49
N PRO A 81 -8.48 -7.27 9.77
CA PRO A 81 -8.73 -6.12 10.62
C PRO A 81 -7.58 -5.12 10.69
N VAL A 82 -6.33 -5.59 10.71
CA VAL A 82 -5.14 -4.73 10.76
C VAL A 82 -5.04 -3.90 9.49
N GLN A 83 -5.26 -4.51 8.33
CA GLN A 83 -5.21 -3.81 7.04
C GLN A 83 -6.39 -2.85 6.86
N ILE A 84 -7.57 -3.21 7.36
CA ILE A 84 -8.76 -2.33 7.34
C ILE A 84 -8.51 -1.05 8.15
N VAL A 85 -7.92 -1.17 9.34
CA VAL A 85 -7.54 -0.02 10.18
C VAL A 85 -6.41 0.77 9.53
N ALA A 86 -5.33 0.11 9.12
CA ALA A 86 -4.15 0.75 8.55
C ALA A 86 -4.48 1.59 7.31
N ALA A 87 -5.36 1.10 6.43
CA ALA A 87 -5.73 1.81 5.21
C ALA A 87 -6.47 3.14 5.47
N ARG A 88 -7.06 3.29 6.65
CA ARG A 88 -7.83 4.48 7.08
C ARG A 88 -7.10 5.35 8.10
N SER A 89 -5.94 4.91 8.57
CA SER A 89 -5.14 5.60 9.58
C SER A 89 -3.88 6.22 8.96
N SER A 90 -3.39 7.30 9.56
CA SER A 90 -2.07 7.89 9.26
C SER A 90 -1.15 7.85 10.48
N THR A 91 -1.58 7.22 11.57
CA THR A 91 -0.82 7.10 12.81
C THR A 91 -0.48 5.65 13.07
N PRO A 92 0.68 5.36 13.69
CA PRO A 92 0.98 4.02 14.13
C PRO A 92 -0.06 3.56 15.15
N PHE A 93 -0.41 2.28 15.09
CA PHE A 93 -1.37 1.71 16.03
C PHE A 93 -0.94 0.30 16.41
N ALA A 94 -1.26 -0.05 17.64
CA ALA A 94 -0.99 -1.35 18.21
C ALA A 94 -2.27 -2.18 18.18
N TRP A 95 -2.16 -3.48 17.88
CA TRP A 95 -3.30 -4.34 17.63
C TRP A 95 -3.12 -5.70 18.32
N SER A 96 -4.25 -6.35 18.59
CA SER A 96 -4.31 -7.67 19.20
C SER A 96 -5.56 -8.41 18.77
N TYR A 97 -5.41 -9.65 18.33
CA TYR A 97 -6.52 -10.56 18.04
C TYR A 97 -7.09 -11.23 19.29
N ASN A 98 -6.46 -11.03 20.46
CA ASN A 98 -7.07 -11.34 21.75
C ASN A 98 -8.15 -10.30 22.08
N LYS A 99 -9.42 -10.72 22.03
CA LYS A 99 -10.61 -9.88 22.28
C LYS A 99 -10.66 -9.29 23.69
N ALA A 100 -9.89 -9.81 24.65
CA ALA A 100 -9.79 -9.24 25.98
C ALA A 100 -8.96 -7.95 26.01
N ILE A 101 -8.16 -7.69 24.96
CA ILE A 101 -7.32 -6.50 24.86
C ILE A 101 -8.02 -5.48 23.96
N ASP A 102 -8.34 -4.33 24.53
CA ASP A 102 -8.92 -3.21 23.80
C ASP A 102 -7.90 -2.64 22.80
N THR A 103 -8.24 -2.68 21.50
CA THR A 103 -7.43 -2.13 20.40
C THR A 103 -8.33 -1.67 19.27
N GLU A 104 -7.78 -0.90 18.32
CA GLU A 104 -8.55 -0.36 17.18
C GLU A 104 -9.18 -1.46 16.31
N ILE A 105 -8.60 -2.67 16.29
CA ILE A 105 -9.14 -3.79 15.53
C ILE A 105 -10.28 -4.53 16.25
N GLY A 106 -10.49 -4.27 17.55
CA GLY A 106 -11.43 -5.04 18.39
C GLY A 106 -12.87 -5.02 17.88
N ALA A 107 -13.32 -3.87 17.36
CA ALA A 107 -14.65 -3.71 16.77
C ALA A 107 -14.85 -4.48 15.44
N LEU A 108 -13.76 -4.93 14.81
CA LEU A 108 -13.76 -5.67 13.55
C LEU A 108 -13.62 -7.19 13.76
N LEU A 109 -13.46 -7.66 15.00
CA LEU A 109 -13.28 -9.08 15.31
C LEU A 109 -14.64 -9.82 15.38
N ASP A 110 -15.18 -10.13 14.20
CA ASP A 110 -16.46 -10.80 14.00
C ASP A 110 -16.34 -12.07 13.13
N GLU A 111 -17.48 -12.65 12.72
CA GLU A 111 -17.52 -13.86 11.90
C GLU A 111 -16.87 -13.68 10.52
N THR A 112 -16.87 -12.46 9.98
CA THR A 112 -16.26 -12.13 8.68
C THR A 112 -14.75 -12.20 8.74
N THR A 113 -14.15 -11.77 9.86
CA THR A 113 -12.70 -11.67 10.04
C THR A 113 -12.12 -12.87 10.81
N GLU A 114 -12.96 -13.75 11.36
CA GLU A 114 -12.52 -14.96 12.06
C GLU A 114 -11.59 -15.88 11.26
N PRO A 115 -11.70 -16.05 9.92
CA PRO A 115 -10.71 -16.83 9.17
C PRO A 115 -9.28 -16.30 9.31
N VAL A 116 -9.12 -14.97 9.32
CA VAL A 116 -7.82 -14.30 9.55
C VAL A 116 -7.39 -14.51 11.00
N ALA A 117 -8.28 -14.23 11.95
CA ALA A 117 -7.99 -14.36 13.38
C ALA A 117 -7.56 -15.79 13.74
N ARG A 118 -8.21 -16.81 13.17
CA ARG A 118 -7.85 -18.22 13.36
C ARG A 118 -6.47 -18.53 12.82
N TYR A 119 -6.18 -18.14 11.57
CA TYR A 119 -4.87 -18.38 10.95
C TYR A 119 -3.72 -17.81 11.80
N LEU A 120 -3.89 -16.57 12.27
CA LEU A 120 -2.87 -15.88 13.07
C LEU A 120 -2.73 -16.49 14.48
N ARG A 121 -3.84 -16.90 15.10
CA ARG A 121 -3.85 -17.56 16.42
C ARG A 121 -3.17 -18.92 16.40
N GLU A 122 -3.36 -19.70 15.34
CA GLU A 122 -2.70 -21.01 15.19
C GLU A 122 -1.17 -20.92 15.00
N ARG A 123 -0.65 -19.72 14.77
CA ARG A 123 0.78 -19.43 14.50
C ARG A 123 1.39 -18.44 15.49
N ASP A 124 0.71 -18.12 16.57
CA ASP A 124 1.14 -17.15 17.60
C ASP A 124 1.45 -15.73 17.07
N LEU A 125 0.83 -15.34 15.94
CA LEU A 125 0.98 -14.02 15.29
C LEU A 125 -0.11 -13.03 15.75
N THR A 126 -0.49 -13.07 17.03
CA THR A 126 -1.75 -12.47 17.52
C THR A 126 -1.64 -11.01 17.91
N SER A 127 -0.45 -10.42 18.02
CA SER A 127 -0.29 -9.01 18.42
C SER A 127 0.91 -8.33 17.78
N GLY A 128 0.84 -7.00 17.66
CA GLY A 128 1.90 -6.23 17.04
C GLY A 128 1.60 -4.74 16.92
N VAL A 129 2.43 -4.05 16.14
CA VAL A 129 2.28 -2.64 15.79
C VAL A 129 2.39 -2.51 14.27
N THR A 130 1.51 -1.71 13.69
CA THR A 130 1.52 -1.39 12.26
C THR A 130 1.75 0.10 12.06
N ILE A 131 2.69 0.43 11.18
CA ILE A 131 2.97 1.79 10.72
C ILE A 131 2.41 1.95 9.30
N PRO A 132 1.26 2.64 9.11
CA PRO A 132 0.76 2.97 7.78
C PRO A 132 1.59 4.10 7.15
N ILE A 133 1.95 3.97 5.88
CA ILE A 133 2.76 4.94 5.13
C ILE A 133 2.02 5.31 3.84
N HIS A 134 1.52 6.54 3.78
CA HIS A 134 0.83 7.10 2.62
C HIS A 134 1.78 8.01 1.84
N MET A 135 1.98 7.72 0.55
CA MET A 135 2.92 8.45 -0.30
C MET A 135 2.25 9.61 -1.04
N PRO A 136 2.99 10.68 -1.38
CA PRO A 136 2.45 11.83 -2.13
C PRO A 136 1.74 11.47 -3.44
N ARG A 137 2.20 10.40 -4.11
CA ARG A 137 1.63 9.91 -5.38
C ARG A 137 0.61 8.77 -5.18
N GLY A 138 0.11 8.57 -3.97
CA GLY A 138 -1.00 7.65 -3.69
C GLY A 138 -0.63 6.22 -3.43
N GLY A 139 0.65 5.88 -3.55
CA GLY A 139 1.14 4.62 -3.03
C GLY A 139 0.81 4.51 -1.55
N TYR A 140 0.60 3.27 -1.13
CA TYR A 140 0.31 2.90 0.24
C TYR A 140 1.19 1.71 0.63
N ALA A 141 1.77 1.77 1.82
CA ALA A 141 2.53 0.67 2.39
C ALA A 141 2.21 0.52 3.87
N THR A 142 2.40 -0.69 4.39
CA THR A 142 2.50 -0.90 5.84
C THR A 142 3.82 -1.54 6.20
N VAL A 143 4.36 -1.15 7.36
CA VAL A 143 5.44 -1.86 8.03
C VAL A 143 4.87 -2.37 9.34
N THR A 144 4.76 -3.68 9.48
CA THR A 144 4.11 -4.33 10.61
C THR A 144 5.12 -5.20 11.35
N GLY A 145 5.35 -4.86 12.63
CA GLY A 145 6.16 -5.65 13.54
C GLY A 145 5.25 -6.49 14.43
N ILE A 146 5.49 -7.80 14.47
CA ILE A 146 4.67 -8.77 15.22
C ILE A 146 5.49 -9.29 16.41
N ARG A 147 4.82 -9.49 17.55
CA ARG A 147 5.40 -10.15 18.73
C ARG A 147 4.82 -11.54 18.87
N LEU A 148 5.67 -12.56 18.91
CA LEU A 148 5.23 -13.95 19.01
C LEU A 148 4.86 -14.27 20.46
N GLY A 149 3.70 -14.91 20.64
CA GLY A 149 3.24 -15.38 21.97
C GLY A 149 2.95 -14.28 22.98
N ALA A 150 2.81 -13.02 22.55
CA ALA A 150 2.56 -11.88 23.42
C ALA A 150 1.07 -11.68 23.75
N ASP A 151 0.40 -12.75 24.23
CA ASP A 151 -1.04 -12.74 24.54
C ASP A 151 -1.43 -11.87 25.76
N GLU A 152 -0.45 -11.31 26.48
CA GLU A 152 -0.66 -10.62 27.75
C GLU A 152 -0.51 -9.09 27.70
N MET A 153 0.17 -8.51 26.71
CA MET A 153 0.33 -7.04 26.64
C MET A 153 0.69 -6.50 25.25
N VAL A 154 -0.17 -5.62 24.73
CA VAL A 154 0.11 -4.83 23.51
C VAL A 154 1.11 -3.73 23.84
N ASP A 155 2.17 -3.59 23.04
CA ASP A 155 3.13 -2.49 23.21
C ASP A 155 2.44 -1.15 23.01
N ARG A 156 2.31 -0.39 24.09
CA ARG A 156 1.84 1.00 24.08
C ARG A 156 2.93 1.97 24.51
N ASP A 157 4.18 1.52 24.59
CA ASP A 157 5.30 2.41 24.86
C ASP A 157 5.48 3.37 23.69
N ALA A 158 5.07 4.61 23.91
CA ALA A 158 5.13 5.68 22.91
C ALA A 158 6.57 5.89 22.39
N GLY A 159 7.59 5.66 23.23
CA GLY A 159 8.99 5.78 22.82
C GLY A 159 9.41 4.71 21.80
N THR A 160 9.02 3.46 22.02
CA THR A 160 9.28 2.35 21.10
C THR A 160 8.48 2.49 19.81
N ILE A 161 7.20 2.86 19.90
CA ILE A 161 6.37 3.14 18.71
C ILE A 161 6.92 4.31 17.90
N ALA A 162 7.40 5.39 18.55
CA ALA A 162 8.00 6.53 17.84
C ALA A 162 9.28 6.13 17.10
N ARG A 163 10.16 5.33 17.73
CA ARG A 163 11.37 4.79 17.09
C ARG A 163 11.04 3.86 15.92
N PHE A 164 10.06 2.98 16.09
CA PHE A 164 9.57 2.13 15.01
C PHE A 164 9.01 2.99 13.87
N SER A 165 8.14 3.96 14.16
CA SER A 165 7.57 4.85 13.14
C SER A 165 8.67 5.57 12.34
N LEU A 166 9.67 6.13 13.01
CA LEU A 166 10.81 6.77 12.33
C LEU A 166 11.58 5.80 11.44
N LEU A 167 11.91 4.62 11.99
CA LEU A 167 12.61 3.56 11.29
C LEU A 167 11.83 3.11 10.04
N ALA A 168 10.53 2.86 10.18
CA ALA A 168 9.63 2.40 9.12
C ALA A 168 9.54 3.40 7.96
N HIS A 169 9.41 4.70 8.26
CA HIS A 169 9.36 5.74 7.22
C HIS A 169 10.68 5.88 6.48
N VAL A 170 11.83 5.87 7.18
CA VAL A 170 13.15 5.98 6.55
C VAL A 170 13.52 4.71 5.77
N PHE A 171 13.15 3.54 6.31
CA PHE A 171 13.23 2.26 5.61
C PHE A 171 12.43 2.31 4.31
N HIS A 172 11.15 2.68 4.38
CA HIS A 172 10.27 2.72 3.22
C HIS A 172 10.81 3.69 2.14
N ASP A 173 11.25 4.90 2.52
CA ASP A 173 11.87 5.87 1.61
C ASP A 173 13.04 5.25 0.82
N THR A 174 13.87 4.44 1.51
CA THR A 174 15.02 3.76 0.89
C THR A 174 14.59 2.56 0.05
N ALA A 175 13.67 1.74 0.57
CA ALA A 175 13.13 0.56 -0.10
C ALA A 175 12.39 0.93 -1.40
N TYR A 176 11.61 2.01 -1.38
CA TYR A 176 10.85 2.51 -2.53
C TYR A 176 11.74 2.86 -3.72
N ALA A 177 12.96 3.35 -3.47
CA ALA A 177 13.94 3.63 -4.53
C ALA A 177 14.47 2.36 -5.22
N LEU A 178 14.32 1.19 -4.59
CA LEU A 178 14.74 -0.11 -5.10
C LEU A 178 13.61 -0.89 -5.78
N TYR A 179 12.40 -0.33 -5.86
CA TYR A 179 11.27 -1.00 -6.49
C TYR A 179 11.49 -1.12 -8.00
N ASP A 180 11.20 -2.30 -8.52
CA ASP A 180 11.13 -2.49 -9.96
C ASP A 180 9.84 -1.89 -10.54
N ARG A 181 9.83 -1.74 -11.88
CA ARG A 181 8.66 -1.22 -12.61
C ARG A 181 7.40 -2.09 -12.43
N SER A 182 7.56 -3.39 -12.20
CA SER A 182 6.43 -4.31 -11.99
C SER A 182 5.72 -4.07 -10.67
N ALA A 183 6.46 -3.83 -9.58
CA ALA A 183 5.90 -3.52 -8.27
C ALA A 183 5.13 -2.19 -8.26
N LEU A 184 5.60 -1.21 -9.05
CA LEU A 184 5.00 0.12 -9.19
C LEU A 184 3.80 0.15 -10.15
N SER A 185 3.65 -0.83 -11.04
CA SER A 185 2.69 -0.77 -12.15
C SER A 185 2.03 -2.11 -12.48
N PRO A 186 1.51 -2.92 -11.54
CA PRO A 186 1.03 -4.26 -11.90
C PRO A 186 -0.31 -4.24 -12.64
N LEU A 187 -1.04 -3.13 -12.72
CA LEU A 187 -2.40 -3.08 -13.29
C LEU A 187 -2.74 -1.84 -14.12
N VAL A 188 -1.80 -0.94 -14.39
CA VAL A 188 -2.11 0.35 -15.03
C VAL A 188 -1.99 0.24 -16.56
N PRO A 189 -3.06 0.45 -17.34
CA PRO A 189 -2.99 0.43 -18.80
C PRO A 189 -2.06 1.53 -19.32
N SER A 190 -1.13 1.17 -20.21
CA SER A 190 -0.22 2.13 -20.82
C SER A 190 -0.96 3.02 -21.83
N LEU A 191 -1.18 4.27 -21.44
CA LEU A 191 -1.68 5.33 -22.32
C LEU A 191 -0.52 6.00 -23.05
N THR A 192 -0.71 6.29 -24.33
CA THR A 192 0.19 7.17 -25.07
C THR A 192 0.14 8.60 -24.51
N GLU A 193 1.16 9.40 -24.79
CA GLU A 193 1.19 10.81 -24.39
C GLU A 193 -0.05 11.57 -24.88
N ARG A 194 -0.47 11.34 -26.13
CA ARG A 194 -1.67 11.97 -26.71
C ARG A 194 -2.98 11.47 -26.11
N GLU A 195 -3.08 10.18 -25.81
CA GLU A 195 -4.23 9.63 -25.08
C GLU A 195 -4.35 10.27 -23.68
N ARG A 196 -3.22 10.39 -22.97
CA ARG A 196 -3.14 11.02 -21.64
C ARG A 196 -3.49 12.51 -21.69
N GLU A 197 -2.93 13.25 -22.64
CA GLU A 197 -3.20 14.67 -22.86
C GLU A 197 -4.70 14.92 -23.14
N CYS A 198 -5.31 14.13 -24.03
CA CYS A 198 -6.74 14.22 -24.32
C CYS A 198 -7.60 13.92 -23.08
N LEU A 199 -7.25 12.88 -22.31
CA LEU A 199 -7.96 12.55 -21.06
C LEU A 199 -7.79 13.63 -19.98
N ARG A 200 -6.62 14.28 -19.89
CA ARG A 200 -6.39 15.37 -18.94
C ARG A 200 -7.30 16.56 -19.24
N HIS A 201 -7.35 17.01 -20.50
CA HIS A 201 -8.31 18.06 -20.88
C HIS A 201 -9.76 17.62 -20.71
N SER A 202 -10.05 16.33 -20.93
CA SER A 202 -11.35 15.75 -20.64
C SER A 202 -11.72 15.84 -19.16
N ALA A 203 -10.76 15.65 -18.25
CA ALA A 203 -10.95 15.77 -16.81
C ALA A 203 -11.26 17.21 -16.39
N HIS A 204 -10.76 18.20 -17.14
CA HIS A 204 -11.13 19.61 -16.98
C HIS A 204 -12.49 19.99 -17.62
N GLY A 205 -13.24 19.02 -18.13
CA GLY A 205 -14.59 19.24 -18.67
C GLY A 205 -14.66 19.69 -20.14
N LEU A 206 -13.52 19.75 -20.86
CA LEU A 206 -13.51 20.21 -22.25
C LEU A 206 -14.21 19.23 -23.20
N SER A 207 -14.95 19.73 -24.18
CA SER A 207 -15.49 18.95 -25.30
C SER A 207 -14.38 18.53 -26.28
N ALA A 208 -14.64 17.52 -27.14
CA ALA A 208 -13.67 17.13 -28.17
C ALA A 208 -13.29 18.30 -29.10
N LYS A 209 -14.21 19.24 -29.33
CA LYS A 209 -13.99 20.48 -30.11
C LYS A 209 -13.06 21.47 -29.41
N GLU A 210 -13.17 21.60 -28.09
CA GLU A 210 -12.28 22.46 -27.32
C GLU A 210 -10.89 21.83 -27.21
N ILE A 211 -10.81 20.53 -26.93
CA ILE A 211 -9.55 19.79 -26.91
C ILE A 211 -8.84 19.92 -28.25
N SER A 212 -9.56 19.76 -29.36
CA SER A 212 -8.96 19.83 -30.70
C SER A 212 -8.29 21.18 -30.96
N ARG A 213 -8.88 22.28 -30.45
CA ARG A 213 -8.29 23.62 -30.49
C ARG A 213 -7.05 23.73 -29.60
N VAL A 214 -7.10 23.18 -28.39
CA VAL A 214 -5.98 23.23 -27.42
C VAL A 214 -4.76 22.47 -27.93
N ILE A 215 -4.95 21.24 -28.45
CA ILE A 215 -3.82 20.37 -28.85
C ILE A 215 -3.43 20.52 -30.33
N GLY A 216 -4.10 21.42 -31.08
CA GLY A 216 -3.82 21.67 -32.50
C GLY A 216 -4.11 20.47 -33.41
N ARG A 217 -5.22 19.75 -33.18
CA ARG A 217 -5.60 18.55 -33.95
C ARG A 217 -7.04 18.64 -34.44
N SER A 218 -7.43 17.70 -35.31
CA SER A 218 -8.82 17.59 -35.77
C SER A 218 -9.71 16.99 -34.68
N ILE A 219 -11.01 17.33 -34.68
CA ILE A 219 -11.99 16.72 -33.77
C ILE A 219 -12.01 15.18 -33.91
N PRO A 220 -12.01 14.59 -35.13
CA PRO A 220 -11.90 13.13 -35.28
C PRO A 220 -10.64 12.53 -34.64
N THR A 221 -9.49 13.21 -34.73
CA THR A 221 -8.24 12.74 -34.10
C THR A 221 -8.35 12.72 -32.58
N VAL A 222 -8.96 13.74 -31.97
CA VAL A 222 -9.21 13.77 -30.52
C VAL A 222 -10.15 12.63 -30.11
N VAL A 223 -11.25 12.43 -30.85
CA VAL A 223 -12.21 11.35 -30.58
C VAL A 223 -11.54 9.98 -30.70
N MET A 224 -10.64 9.80 -31.68
CA MET A 224 -9.85 8.58 -31.83
C MET A 224 -8.98 8.32 -30.60
N HIS A 225 -8.23 9.32 -30.11
CA HIS A 225 -7.39 9.18 -28.91
C HIS A 225 -8.23 8.89 -27.66
N LEU A 226 -9.34 9.60 -27.46
CA LEU A 226 -10.23 9.37 -26.31
C LEU A 226 -10.86 7.97 -26.35
N THR A 227 -11.27 7.48 -27.53
CA THR A 227 -11.82 6.14 -27.71
C THR A 227 -10.77 5.07 -27.45
N ALA A 228 -9.55 5.25 -27.97
CA ALA A 228 -8.43 4.34 -27.72
C ALA A 228 -8.09 4.26 -26.23
N ALA A 229 -8.04 5.41 -25.55
CA ALA A 229 -7.81 5.50 -24.12
C ALA A 229 -8.93 4.81 -23.31
N ALA A 230 -10.20 5.08 -23.63
CA ALA A 230 -11.34 4.43 -22.98
C ALA A 230 -11.28 2.90 -23.12
N ARG A 231 -10.97 2.39 -24.32
CA ARG A 231 -10.79 0.96 -24.56
C ARG A 231 -9.65 0.36 -23.71
N LYS A 232 -8.48 1.01 -23.67
CA LYS A 232 -7.34 0.57 -22.86
C LYS A 232 -7.67 0.54 -21.37
N LEU A 233 -8.46 1.50 -20.91
CA LEU A 233 -8.93 1.57 -19.52
C LEU A 233 -10.14 0.67 -19.24
N GLY A 234 -10.64 -0.09 -20.22
CA GLY A 234 -11.85 -0.90 -20.09
C GLY A 234 -13.12 -0.08 -19.80
N ALA A 235 -13.11 1.21 -20.11
CA ALA A 235 -14.20 2.12 -19.86
C ALA A 235 -15.24 2.08 -20.99
N ARG A 236 -16.53 2.14 -20.63
CA ARG A 236 -17.67 2.15 -21.54
C ARG A 236 -17.94 3.52 -22.15
N ASN A 237 -17.48 4.59 -21.49
CA ASN A 237 -17.67 5.95 -21.94
C ASN A 237 -16.53 6.86 -21.47
N ARG A 238 -16.53 8.07 -22.01
CA ARG A 238 -15.52 9.10 -21.74
C ARG A 238 -15.41 9.44 -20.25
N THR A 239 -16.53 9.58 -19.55
CA THR A 239 -16.56 9.90 -18.12
C THR A 239 -15.91 8.80 -17.31
N GLN A 240 -16.28 7.54 -17.56
CA GLN A 240 -15.67 6.39 -16.90
C GLN A 240 -14.17 6.27 -17.23
N ALA A 241 -13.75 6.62 -18.45
CA ALA A 241 -12.34 6.65 -18.82
C ALA A 241 -11.57 7.70 -18.01
N VAL A 242 -12.14 8.90 -17.82
CA VAL A 242 -11.56 9.94 -16.95
C VAL A 242 -11.46 9.46 -15.50
N VAL A 243 -12.53 8.89 -14.94
CA VAL A 243 -12.55 8.37 -13.56
C VAL A 243 -11.48 7.29 -13.37
N ARG A 244 -11.38 6.34 -14.29
CA ARG A 244 -10.35 5.29 -14.25
C ARG A 244 -8.95 5.86 -14.39
N ALA A 245 -8.74 6.78 -15.32
CA ALA A 245 -7.43 7.42 -15.48
C ALA A 245 -7.02 8.20 -14.23
N ALA A 246 -7.94 8.91 -13.57
CA ALA A 246 -7.69 9.59 -12.31
C ALA A 246 -7.37 8.60 -11.18
N HIS A 247 -8.18 7.54 -11.05
CA HIS A 247 -7.98 6.48 -10.06
C HIS A 247 -6.62 5.80 -10.18
N PHE A 248 -6.22 5.45 -11.41
CA PHE A 248 -4.91 4.89 -11.73
C PHE A 248 -3.78 5.94 -11.79
N ARG A 249 -4.05 7.20 -11.41
CA ARG A 249 -3.09 8.31 -11.40
C ARG A 249 -2.37 8.54 -12.74
N LEU A 250 -3.06 8.21 -13.81
CA LEU A 250 -2.59 8.38 -15.18
C LEU A 250 -2.70 9.83 -15.66
N LEU A 251 -3.38 10.70 -14.92
CA LEU A 251 -3.55 12.11 -15.28
C LEU A 251 -2.46 13.01 -14.69
N ASP A 252 -1.75 12.53 -13.67
CA ASP A 252 -0.67 13.23 -12.97
C ASP A 252 0.52 13.50 -13.92
N ASN A 253 1.34 14.50 -13.58
CA ASN A 253 2.53 14.90 -14.35
C ASN A 253 3.75 14.05 -14.01
#